data_AF-A0A947KKB2-F1
#
_entry.id   AF-A0A947KKB2-F1
#
_cell.length_a   1.000
_cell.length_b   1.000
_cell.length_c   1.000
_cell.angle_alpha   90.00
_cell.angle_beta   90.00
_cell.angle_gamma   90.00
#
_symmetry.space_group_name_H-M   'P 1'
#
loop_
_entity.id
_entity.type
_entity.pdbx_description
1 polymer ?
#
loop_
_entity_poly.entity_id
_entity_poly.type
_entity_poly.pdbx_seq_one_letter_code
_entity_poly.pdbx_strand_id
1 'polypeptide(L)' 'MSYFTYILQSGLDQSFYIGYTANIKKRLEEHNNGESRYTKRKIPWKLVHLE' A
#
# COMPACT_ATOMS: atom_id res chain seq x y z
N MET A 1 19.55 -0.40 7.71
CA MET A 1 18.30 0.30 7.31
C MET A 1 17.15 -0.58 7.74
N SER A 2 16.20 -0.05 8.51
CA SER A 2 15.04 -0.81 8.95
C SER A 2 14.00 -0.87 7.83
N TYR A 3 13.47 -2.07 7.57
CA TYR A 3 12.34 -2.28 6.68
C TYR A 3 11.14 -2.67 7.54
N PHE A 4 9.98 -2.18 7.16
CA PHE A 4 8.71 -2.47 7.80
C PHE A 4 7.84 -3.29 6.86
N THR A 5 7.15 -4.27 7.40
CA THR A 5 6.08 -4.98 6.70
C THR A 5 4.79 -4.20 6.90
N TYR A 6 3.99 -4.06 5.85
CA TYR A 6 2.74 -3.32 5.91
C TYR A 6 1.61 -4.06 5.20
N ILE A 7 0.39 -3.77 5.64
CA ILE A 7 -0.83 -4.21 4.99
C ILE A 7 -1.64 -2.99 4.61
N LEU A 8 -1.96 -2.87 3.32
CA LEU A 8 -2.90 -1.91 2.79
C LEU A 8 -4.22 -2.60 2.49
N GLN A 9 -5.33 -1.88 2.67
CA GLN A 9 -6.66 -2.30 2.26
C GLN A 9 -7.16 -1.37 1.16
N SER A 10 -7.64 -1.96 0.08
CA SER A 10 -8.32 -1.26 -1.02
C SER A 10 -9.71 -0.84 -0.57
N GLY A 11 -10.00 0.46 -0.67
CA GLY A 11 -11.33 1.01 -0.44
C GLY A 11 -12.34 0.68 -1.54
N LEU A 12 -11.88 0.12 -2.67
CA LEU A 12 -12.74 -0.25 -3.80
C LEU A 12 -13.39 -1.63 -3.60
N ASP A 13 -12.57 -2.64 -3.31
CA ASP A 13 -12.96 -4.05 -3.29
C ASP A 13 -12.64 -4.74 -1.96
N GLN A 14 -12.20 -3.98 -0.95
CA GLN A 14 -11.78 -4.49 0.37
C GLN A 14 -10.59 -5.47 0.32
N SER A 15 -9.92 -5.59 -0.83
CA SER A 15 -8.77 -6.49 -0.97
C SER A 15 -7.55 -5.97 -0.21
N PHE A 16 -6.72 -6.90 0.26
CA PHE A 16 -5.50 -6.59 0.96
C PHE A 16 -4.29 -6.64 0.03
N TYR A 17 -3.32 -5.78 0.30
CA TYR A 17 -1.99 -5.80 -0.30
C TYR A 17 -0.96 -5.83 0.82
N ILE A 18 -0.07 -6.82 0.78
CA ILE A 18 1.01 -7.00 1.75
C ILE A 18 2.32 -6.65 1.04
N GLY A 19 3.14 -5.84 1.68
CA GLY A 19 4.46 -5.50 1.17
C GLY A 19 5.41 -5.10 2.28
N TYR A 20 6.63 -4.75 1.90
CA TYR A 20 7.62 -4.21 2.82
C TYR A 20 8.27 -2.97 2.21
N THR A 21 8.70 -2.03 3.06
CA THR A 21 9.33 -0.78 2.62
C THR A 21 10.14 -0.15 3.75
N ALA A 22 11.15 0.63 3.39
CA ALA A 22 11.85 1.49 4.35
C ALA A 22 11.10 2.82 4.60
N ASN A 23 10.12 3.17 3.77
CA ASN A 23 9.33 4.40 3.89
C ASN A 23 7.86 4.14 3.53
N ILE A 24 7.02 3.98 4.55
CA ILE A 24 5.60 3.66 4.39
C ILE A 24 4.78 4.81 3.80
N LYS A 25 5.13 6.07 4.13
CA LYS A 25 4.41 7.25 3.64
C LYS A 25 4.55 7.37 2.13
N LYS A 26 5.80 7.35 1.64
CA LYS A 26 6.10 7.38 0.20
C LYS A 26 5.41 6.22 -0.52
N ARG A 27 5.49 5.02 0.04
CA ARG A 27 4.90 3.82 -0.57
C ARG A 27 3.39 3.90 -0.69
N LEU A 28 2.71 4.44 0.33
CA LEU A 28 1.26 4.64 0.30
C LEU A 28 0.86 5.67 -0.77
N GLU A 29 1.64 6.74 -0.94
CA GLU A 29 1.45 7.72 -2.03
C GLU A 29 1.61 7.07 -3.40
N GLU A 30 2.68 6.30 -3.65
CA GLU A 30 2.91 5.58 -4.91
C GLU A 30 1.72 4.68 -5.28
N HIS A 31 1.18 3.94 -4.31
CA HIS A 31 0.02 3.08 -4.51
C HIS A 31 -1.26 3.87 -4.86
N ASN A 32 -1.47 5.02 -4.21
CA ASN A 32 -2.62 5.89 -4.45
C ASN A 32 -2.48 6.77 -5.71
N ASN A 33 -1.26 7.00 -6.19
CA ASN A 33 -0.98 7.66 -7.47
C ASN A 33 -1.06 6.70 -8.66
N GLY A 34 -1.25 5.39 -8.41
CA GLY A 34 -1.40 4.40 -9.47
C GLY A 34 -0.11 4.00 -10.17
N GLU A 35 1.03 4.16 -9.49
CA GLU A 35 2.36 3.86 -10.03
C GLU A 35 2.62 2.36 -10.19
N SER A 36 1.83 1.51 -9.51
CA SER A 36 1.89 0.06 -9.68
C SER A 36 0.75 -0.46 -10.57
N ARG A 37 1.12 -1.29 -11.56
CA ARG A 37 0.19 -1.86 -12.54
C ARG A 37 -0.98 -2.63 -11.91
N TYR A 38 -0.72 -3.35 -10.82
CA TYR A 38 -1.74 -4.09 -10.09
C TYR A 38 -2.56 -3.16 -9.20
N THR A 39 -1.88 -2.38 -8.35
CA THR A 39 -2.56 -1.63 -7.29
C THR A 39 -3.33 -0.43 -7.81
N LYS A 40 -2.97 0.12 -8.98
CA LYS A 40 -3.69 1.25 -9.59
C LYS A 40 -5.17 0.97 -9.88
N ARG A 41 -5.54 -0.30 -10.10
CA ARG A 41 -6.92 -0.71 -10.37
C ARG A 41 -7.78 -0.82 -9.11
N LYS A 42 -7.19 -0.60 -7.94
CA LYS A 42 -7.76 -0.86 -6.61
C LYS A 42 -7.58 0.32 -5.64
N ILE A 43 -7.33 1.50 -6.19
CA ILE A 43 -7.28 2.76 -5.44
C ILE A 43 -8.71 3.10 -4.98
N PRO A 44 -8.90 3.72 -3.79
CA PRO A 44 -7.87 4.21 -2.87
C PRO A 44 -7.38 3.15 -1.87
N TRP A 45 -6.08 3.13 -1.59
CA TRP A 45 -5.44 2.30 -0.58
C TRP A 45 -5.34 3.02 0.76
N LYS A 46 -5.62 2.29 1.83
CA LYS A 46 -5.46 2.74 3.22
C LYS A 46 -4.53 1.80 3.98
N LEU A 47 -3.62 2.35 4.78
CA LEU A 47 -2.77 1.57 5.68
C LEU A 47 -3.61 1.02 6.84
N VAL A 48 -3.60 -0.29 7.05
CA VAL A 48 -4.33 -0.95 8.15
C VAL A 48 -3.41 -1.66 9.14
N HIS A 49 -2.16 -1.95 8.76
CA HIS A 49 -1.17 -2.55 9.63
C HIS A 49 0.26 -2.18 9.21
N LEU A 50 1.16 -2.04 10.20
CA LEU A 50 2.59 -1.77 10.03
C LEU A 50 3.36 -2.44 11.17
N GLU A 51 4.37 -3.23 10.83
CA GLU A 51 5.30 -3.93 11.74
C GLU A 51 6.75 -3.66 11.34
#